data_AF-A0A1G3PB06-F1
#
_entry.id   AF-A0A1G3PB06-F1
#
_cell.length_a   1.000
_cell.length_b   1.000
_cell.length_c   1.000
_cell.angle_alpha   90.00
_cell.angle_beta   90.00
_cell.angle_gamma   90.00
#
_symmetry.space_group_name_H-M   'P 1'
#
loop_
_entity.id
_entity.type
_entity.pdbx_description
1 polymer ?
#
loop_
_entity_poly.entity_id
_entity_poly.type
_entity_poly.pdbx_seq_one_letter_code
_entity_poly.pdbx_strand_id
1 'polypeptide(L)'
;MLFKKKIEGLIGHFQLTDWWFSTFDKNEMSYIVKKYGINLIEGNNFILNRSSCYYLANLSTWFLTTKDIEIARKFIYKAEELYDSDISINDKHFYYLFLIEFYYKDRENNNSYIKAIEYCKKQIEISKEASIYFKNEQPSCNLPRHIGFEQLAIIYEKEKKISESLELCQIAYNEGWSGDWEKRIEKLKKRI
;
A
#
# COMPACT_ATOMS: atom_id res chain seq x y z
N MET A 1 -15.58 25.62 -24.98
CA MET A 1 -15.75 24.89 -23.70
C MET A 1 -16.31 23.52 -24.03
N LEU A 2 -15.49 22.47 -23.96
CA LEU A 2 -15.98 21.09 -24.08
C LEU A 2 -16.61 20.71 -22.74
N PHE A 3 -17.91 20.41 -22.74
CA PHE A 3 -18.57 19.78 -21.59
C PHE A 3 -17.84 18.46 -21.29
N LYS A 4 -16.99 18.45 -20.24
CA LYS A 4 -16.40 17.22 -19.75
C LYS A 4 -17.57 16.31 -19.34
N LYS A 5 -17.68 15.12 -19.95
CA LYS A 5 -18.64 14.09 -19.54
C LYS A 5 -18.46 13.91 -18.02
N LYS A 6 -19.54 14.05 -17.25
CA LYS A 6 -19.51 13.84 -15.80
C LYS A 6 -19.03 12.40 -15.56
N ILE A 7 -17.88 12.26 -14.89
CA ILE A 7 -17.37 10.96 -14.46
C ILE A 7 -18.09 10.60 -13.16
N GLU A 8 -18.66 9.41 -13.12
CA GLU A 8 -19.23 8.78 -11.93
C GLU A 8 -18.20 7.77 -11.38
N GLY A 9 -18.63 6.66 -10.79
CA GLY A 9 -17.70 5.64 -10.32
C GLY A 9 -16.88 6.10 -9.11
N LEU A 10 -15.79 5.38 -8.86
CA LEU A 10 -14.81 5.72 -7.82
C LEU A 10 -14.20 7.11 -8.05
N ILE A 11 -13.86 7.47 -9.28
CA ILE A 11 -13.23 8.75 -9.61
C ILE A 11 -14.20 9.91 -9.33
N GLY A 12 -15.47 9.76 -9.74
CA GLY A 12 -16.50 10.76 -9.46
C GLY A 12 -16.83 10.87 -7.97
N HIS A 13 -16.95 9.74 -7.28
CA HIS A 13 -17.25 9.68 -5.85
C HIS A 13 -16.21 10.44 -5.00
N PHE A 14 -14.92 10.26 -5.28
CA PHE A 14 -13.84 10.96 -4.57
C PHE A 14 -13.54 12.37 -5.11
N GLN A 15 -14.38 12.91 -6.00
CA GLN A 15 -14.22 14.23 -6.60
C GLN A 15 -12.89 14.40 -7.36
N LEU A 16 -12.41 13.32 -7.99
CA LEU A 16 -11.13 13.26 -8.69
C LEU A 16 -11.25 13.46 -10.21
N THR A 17 -12.42 13.90 -10.70
CA THR A 17 -12.70 14.06 -12.13
C THR A 17 -11.72 15.01 -12.82
N ASP A 18 -11.42 16.16 -12.23
CA ASP A 18 -10.51 17.13 -12.85
C ASP A 18 -9.07 16.62 -12.88
N TRP A 19 -8.60 16.02 -11.79
CA TRP A 19 -7.30 15.35 -11.73
C TRP A 19 -7.21 14.27 -12.82
N TRP A 20 -8.19 13.37 -12.89
CA TRP A 20 -8.24 12.27 -13.86
C TRP A 20 -8.05 12.76 -15.30
N PHE A 21 -8.82 13.78 -15.72
CA PHE A 21 -8.72 14.33 -17.07
C PHE A 21 -7.44 15.15 -17.32
N SER A 22 -6.82 15.68 -16.27
CA SER A 22 -5.58 16.45 -16.40
C SER A 22 -4.32 15.57 -16.39
N THR A 23 -4.42 14.37 -15.81
CA THR A 23 -3.27 13.48 -15.55
C THR A 23 -3.14 12.35 -16.57
N PHE A 24 -4.25 11.85 -17.11
CA PHE A 24 -4.26 10.73 -18.05
C PHE A 24 -4.70 11.15 -19.45
N ASP A 25 -3.99 10.68 -20.46
CA ASP A 25 -4.45 10.81 -21.84
C ASP A 25 -5.57 9.81 -22.17
N LYS A 26 -6.18 9.93 -23.36
CA LYS A 26 -7.30 9.08 -23.77
C LYS A 26 -6.93 7.59 -23.86
N ASN A 27 -5.70 7.27 -24.27
CA ASN A 27 -5.23 5.90 -24.39
C ASN A 27 -4.99 5.30 -23.01
N GLU A 28 -4.36 6.05 -22.11
CA GLU A 28 -4.18 5.66 -20.70
C GLU A 28 -5.52 5.44 -20.02
N MET A 29 -6.46 6.40 -20.12
CA MET A 29 -7.80 6.26 -19.53
C MET A 29 -8.51 5.01 -20.05
N SER A 30 -8.51 4.78 -21.36
CA SER A 30 -9.14 3.59 -21.95
C SER A 30 -8.47 2.30 -21.48
N TYR A 31 -7.15 2.29 -21.35
CA TYR A 31 -6.40 1.12 -20.88
C TYR A 31 -6.67 0.83 -19.40
N ILE A 32 -6.64 1.85 -18.55
CA ILE A 32 -6.92 1.72 -17.12
C ILE A 32 -8.32 1.14 -16.91
N VAL A 33 -9.33 1.71 -17.58
CA VAL A 33 -10.72 1.24 -17.48
C VAL A 33 -10.86 -0.19 -17.98
N LYS A 34 -10.19 -0.55 -19.10
CA LYS A 34 -10.19 -1.92 -19.61
C LYS A 34 -9.56 -2.91 -18.62
N LYS A 35 -8.50 -2.51 -17.93
CA LYS A 35 -7.74 -3.39 -17.04
C LYS A 35 -8.38 -3.55 -15.66
N TYR A 36 -8.85 -2.46 -15.08
CA TYR A 36 -9.43 -2.45 -13.73
C TYR A 36 -10.95 -2.70 -13.72
N GLY A 37 -11.67 -2.10 -14.68
CA GLY A 37 -13.12 -2.23 -14.81
C GLY A 37 -13.84 -0.88 -14.93
N ILE A 38 -15.03 -0.93 -15.53
CA ILE A 38 -15.86 0.26 -15.84
C ILE A 38 -16.33 1.02 -14.60
N ASN A 39 -16.47 0.32 -13.47
CA ASN A 39 -16.87 0.89 -12.17
C ASN A 39 -15.92 1.99 -11.65
N LEU A 40 -14.73 2.12 -12.25
CA LEU A 40 -13.82 3.24 -11.96
C LEU A 40 -14.43 4.59 -12.34
N ILE A 41 -15.18 4.64 -13.45
CA ILE A 41 -15.67 5.90 -14.05
C ILE A 41 -17.20 5.94 -14.26
N GLU A 42 -17.88 4.82 -14.06
CA GLU A 42 -19.34 4.72 -14.19
C GLU A 42 -19.97 4.03 -12.96
N GLY A 43 -21.23 4.33 -12.68
CA GLY A 43 -22.01 3.74 -11.59
C GLY A 43 -22.04 4.61 -10.34
N ASN A 44 -23.14 4.50 -9.58
CA ASN A 44 -23.46 5.39 -8.46
C ASN A 44 -23.68 4.67 -7.11
N ASN A 45 -23.61 3.33 -7.09
CA ASN A 45 -23.94 2.54 -5.90
C ASN A 45 -22.68 1.94 -5.28
N PHE A 46 -21.90 2.77 -4.59
CA PHE A 46 -20.80 2.26 -3.78
C PHE A 46 -20.97 2.70 -2.33
N ILE A 47 -21.11 1.73 -1.44
CA ILE A 47 -20.86 1.94 -0.01
C ILE A 47 -19.34 1.84 0.16
N LEU A 48 -18.64 2.95 -0.04
CA LEU A 48 -17.20 3.03 0.14
C LEU A 48 -16.94 3.63 1.49
N ASN A 49 -16.63 2.77 2.46
CA ASN A 49 -16.22 3.20 3.80
C ASN A 49 -14.70 3.36 3.92
N ARG A 50 -14.00 3.54 2.78
CA ARG A 50 -12.54 3.74 2.75
C ARG A 50 -12.19 5.12 2.22
N SER A 51 -11.05 5.60 2.69
CA SER A 51 -10.41 6.84 2.26
C SER A 51 -10.00 6.80 0.78
N SER A 52 -9.99 7.98 0.15
CA SER A 52 -9.55 8.15 -1.24
C SER A 52 -8.10 7.73 -1.45
N CYS A 53 -7.20 8.07 -0.52
CA CYS A 53 -5.79 7.69 -0.58
C CYS A 53 -5.61 6.16 -0.55
N TYR A 54 -6.37 5.45 0.29
CA TYR A 54 -6.38 3.99 0.28
C TYR A 54 -6.80 3.44 -1.09
N TYR A 55 -7.90 3.94 -1.67
CA TYR A 55 -8.39 3.42 -2.95
C TYR A 55 -7.41 3.64 -4.10
N LEU A 56 -6.81 4.84 -4.18
CA LEU A 56 -5.83 5.12 -5.23
C LEU A 56 -4.55 4.28 -5.05
N ALA A 57 -4.09 4.09 -3.82
CA ALA A 57 -2.95 3.23 -3.54
C ALA A 57 -3.26 1.75 -3.85
N ASN A 58 -4.46 1.27 -3.55
CA ASN A 58 -4.89 -0.08 -3.94
C ASN A 58 -4.97 -0.20 -5.47
N LEU A 59 -5.55 0.78 -6.15
CA LEU A 59 -5.68 0.81 -7.61
C LEU A 59 -4.31 0.73 -8.32
N SER A 60 -3.26 1.35 -7.77
CA SER A 60 -1.93 1.29 -8.36
C SER A 60 -1.35 -0.13 -8.43
N THR A 61 -1.80 -1.05 -7.57
CA THR A 61 -1.31 -2.45 -7.55
C THR A 61 -1.60 -3.20 -8.86
N TRP A 62 -2.66 -2.80 -9.58
CA TRP A 62 -3.00 -3.35 -10.90
C TRP A 62 -2.00 -2.98 -12.00
N PHE A 63 -1.10 -2.02 -11.73
CA PHE A 63 -0.20 -1.41 -12.71
C PHE A 63 1.29 -1.54 -12.31
N LEU A 64 1.65 -2.49 -11.45
CA LEU A 64 3.04 -2.72 -10.99
C LEU A 64 3.95 -3.45 -12.00
N THR A 65 3.52 -3.60 -13.26
CA THR A 65 4.38 -4.15 -14.32
C THR A 65 5.35 -3.07 -14.80
N THR A 66 6.51 -3.46 -15.34
CA THR A 66 7.47 -2.49 -15.90
C THR A 66 6.85 -1.61 -16.99
N LYS A 67 5.93 -2.16 -17.78
CA LYS A 67 5.19 -1.44 -18.82
C LYS A 67 4.22 -0.40 -18.24
N ASP A 68 3.61 -0.69 -17.11
CA ASP A 68 2.53 0.12 -16.54
C ASP A 68 2.98 1.00 -15.36
N ILE A 69 4.26 0.98 -15.00
CA ILE A 69 4.75 1.57 -13.75
C ILE A 69 4.49 3.07 -13.64
N GLU A 70 4.47 3.80 -14.76
CA GLU A 70 4.17 5.23 -14.78
C GLU A 70 2.68 5.52 -14.49
N ILE A 71 1.77 4.60 -14.87
CA ILE A 71 0.37 4.68 -14.44
C ILE A 71 0.27 4.45 -12.94
N ALA A 72 0.95 3.43 -12.40
CA ALA A 72 1.00 3.19 -10.96
C ALA A 72 1.54 4.41 -10.20
N ARG A 73 2.60 5.05 -10.72
CA ARG A 73 3.20 6.24 -10.14
C ARG A 73 2.23 7.41 -10.03
N LYS A 74 1.46 7.68 -11.08
CA LYS A 74 0.42 8.74 -11.07
C LYS A 74 -0.62 8.50 -9.97
N PHE A 75 -1.05 7.26 -9.77
CA PHE A 75 -1.97 6.90 -8.68
C PHE A 75 -1.33 7.05 -7.30
N ILE A 76 -0.11 6.55 -7.10
CA ILE A 76 0.61 6.66 -5.83
C ILE A 76 0.82 8.12 -5.43
N TYR A 77 1.26 8.97 -6.36
CA TYR A 77 1.49 10.38 -6.05
C TYR A 77 0.20 11.10 -5.66
N LYS A 78 -0.91 10.79 -6.33
CA LYS A 78 -2.21 11.33 -5.92
C LYS A 78 -2.67 10.76 -4.58
N ALA A 79 -2.38 9.49 -4.30
CA ALA A 79 -2.69 8.87 -3.01
C ALA A 79 -1.88 9.51 -1.87
N GLU A 80 -0.62 9.84 -2.08
CA GLU A 80 0.22 10.60 -1.14
C GLU A 80 -0.32 12.03 -0.94
N GLU A 81 -0.74 12.73 -2.01
CA GLU A 81 -1.33 14.07 -1.92
C GLU A 81 -2.62 14.10 -1.11
N LEU A 82 -3.45 13.06 -1.23
CA LEU A 82 -4.74 12.94 -0.54
C LEU A 82 -4.63 12.29 0.85
N TYR A 83 -3.44 11.92 1.28
CA TYR A 83 -3.27 11.23 2.56
C TYR A 83 -3.62 12.15 3.72
N ASP A 84 -4.50 11.65 4.59
CA ASP A 84 -4.88 12.28 5.84
C ASP A 84 -4.47 11.35 6.99
N SER A 85 -3.83 11.92 8.01
CA SER A 85 -3.44 11.17 9.21
C SER A 85 -4.63 10.69 10.03
N ASP A 86 -5.84 11.16 9.79
CA ASP A 86 -7.04 10.81 10.57
C ASP A 86 -7.85 9.66 9.94
N ILE A 87 -7.39 9.08 8.83
CA ILE A 87 -8.03 7.88 8.26
C ILE A 87 -7.97 6.69 9.22
N SER A 88 -8.88 5.74 9.04
CA SER A 88 -8.97 4.55 9.90
C SER A 88 -7.65 3.78 9.96
N ILE A 89 -7.38 3.12 11.10
CA ILE A 89 -6.21 2.27 11.29
C ILE A 89 -6.09 1.18 10.21
N ASN A 90 -7.24 0.63 9.78
CA ASN A 90 -7.32 -0.35 8.71
C ASN A 90 -6.83 0.22 7.38
N ASP A 91 -7.31 1.42 7.03
CA ASP A 91 -6.91 2.10 5.81
C ASP A 91 -5.44 2.49 5.84
N LYS A 92 -4.92 3.01 6.98
CA LYS A 92 -3.48 3.30 7.15
C LYS A 92 -2.64 2.06 6.91
N HIS A 93 -3.01 0.95 7.55
CA HIS A 93 -2.26 -0.31 7.47
C HIS A 93 -2.08 -0.76 6.02
N PHE A 94 -3.16 -0.80 5.24
CA PHE A 94 -3.10 -1.24 3.85
C PHE A 94 -2.58 -0.15 2.90
N TYR A 95 -2.85 1.12 3.17
CA TYR A 95 -2.26 2.22 2.42
C TYR A 95 -0.72 2.11 2.44
N TYR A 96 -0.12 1.98 3.62
CA TYR A 96 1.33 1.80 3.72
C TYR A 96 1.81 0.53 3.04
N LEU A 97 1.06 -0.58 3.13
CA LEU A 97 1.38 -1.81 2.40
C LEU A 97 1.57 -1.54 0.90
N PHE A 98 0.59 -0.90 0.26
CA PHE A 98 0.64 -0.64 -1.18
C PHE A 98 1.79 0.29 -1.58
N LEU A 99 2.11 1.29 -0.74
CA LEU A 99 3.24 2.17 -0.97
C LEU A 99 4.58 1.44 -0.83
N ILE A 100 4.72 0.53 0.14
CA ILE A 100 5.93 -0.31 0.27
C ILE A 100 6.13 -1.16 -0.99
N GLU A 101 5.07 -1.83 -1.46
CA GLU A 101 5.14 -2.67 -2.65
C GLU A 101 5.55 -1.87 -3.90
N PHE A 102 4.94 -0.70 -4.10
CA PHE A 102 5.28 0.18 -5.21
C PHE A 102 6.73 0.66 -5.15
N TYR A 103 7.12 1.28 -4.03
CA TYR A 103 8.44 1.90 -3.92
C TYR A 103 9.58 0.87 -3.91
N TYR A 104 9.36 -0.31 -3.32
CA TYR A 104 10.38 -1.36 -3.34
C TYR A 104 10.49 -2.07 -4.70
N LYS A 105 9.43 -2.02 -5.53
CA LYS A 105 9.51 -2.49 -6.92
C LYS A 105 10.58 -1.71 -7.70
N ASP A 106 10.67 -0.41 -7.45
CA ASP A 106 11.61 0.55 -8.05
C ASP A 106 12.86 0.82 -7.17
N ARG A 107 13.22 -0.11 -6.28
CA ARG A 107 14.32 0.05 -5.31
C ARG A 107 15.72 0.31 -5.89
N GLU A 108 15.91 0.17 -7.20
CA GLU A 108 17.17 0.57 -7.86
C GLU A 108 17.31 2.09 -7.90
N ASN A 109 16.17 2.81 -7.89
CA ASN A 109 16.13 4.23 -7.60
C ASN A 109 16.31 4.46 -6.10
N ASN A 110 17.34 5.21 -5.72
CA ASN A 110 17.68 5.48 -4.32
C ASN A 110 16.53 6.17 -3.54
N ASN A 111 15.80 7.09 -4.19
CA ASN A 111 14.67 7.75 -3.55
C ASN A 111 13.51 6.76 -3.30
N SER A 112 13.21 5.90 -4.27
CA SER A 112 12.21 4.84 -4.10
C SER A 112 12.62 3.84 -3.00
N TYR A 113 13.90 3.46 -2.92
CA TYR A 113 14.40 2.62 -1.83
C TYR A 113 14.21 3.26 -0.44
N ILE A 114 14.57 4.54 -0.30
CA ILE A 114 14.39 5.30 0.96
C ILE A 114 12.91 5.37 1.33
N LYS A 115 12.03 5.68 0.37
CA LYS A 115 10.58 5.71 0.61
C LYS A 115 10.03 4.35 1.02
N ALA A 116 10.48 3.26 0.41
CA ALA A 116 10.09 1.91 0.83
C ALA A 116 10.43 1.65 2.30
N ILE A 117 11.63 2.04 2.76
CA ILE A 117 12.04 1.93 4.16
C ILE A 117 11.16 2.80 5.06
N GLU A 118 10.90 4.05 4.65
CA GLU A 118 10.06 4.99 5.40
C GLU A 118 8.65 4.40 5.61
N TYR A 119 8.02 3.90 4.56
CA TYR A 119 6.69 3.31 4.67
C TYR A 119 6.68 1.98 5.41
N CYS A 120 7.74 1.18 5.34
CA CYS A 120 7.89 0.02 6.22
C CYS A 120 7.84 0.44 7.69
N LYS A 121 8.62 1.46 8.05
CA LYS A 121 8.65 2.00 9.43
C LYS A 121 7.30 2.57 9.85
N LYS A 122 6.64 3.35 8.99
CA LYS A 122 5.29 3.89 9.26
C LYS A 122 4.25 2.79 9.47
N GLN A 123 4.31 1.70 8.71
CA GLN A 123 3.40 0.56 8.91
C GLN A 123 3.70 -0.17 10.23
N ILE A 124 4.98 -0.33 10.58
CA ILE A 124 5.40 -0.95 11.85
C ILE A 124 5.02 -0.08 13.05
N GLU A 125 5.12 1.24 12.94
CA GLU A 125 4.76 2.17 14.01
C GLU A 125 3.31 1.98 14.49
N ILE A 126 2.41 1.63 13.57
CA ILE A 126 1.00 1.38 13.85
C ILE A 126 0.67 -0.11 14.06
N SER A 127 1.65 -1.00 14.06
CA SER A 127 1.41 -2.45 13.99
C SER A 127 0.66 -2.97 15.20
N LYS A 128 1.04 -2.55 16.42
CA LYS A 128 0.34 -2.98 17.63
C LYS A 128 -1.15 -2.58 17.61
N GLU A 129 -1.45 -1.34 17.24
CA GLU A 129 -2.83 -0.85 17.14
C GLU A 129 -3.62 -1.59 16.06
N ALA A 130 -3.03 -1.76 14.86
CA ALA A 130 -3.63 -2.51 13.77
C ALA A 130 -3.89 -3.98 14.16
N SER A 131 -2.98 -4.61 14.91
CA SER A 131 -3.12 -5.98 15.38
C SER A 131 -4.33 -6.14 16.32
N ILE A 132 -4.56 -5.17 17.21
CA ILE A 132 -5.70 -5.15 18.13
C ILE A 132 -7.00 -4.93 17.34
N TYR A 133 -6.99 -3.97 16.42
CA TYR A 133 -8.14 -3.71 15.56
C TYR A 133 -8.56 -4.97 14.77
N PHE A 134 -7.61 -5.64 14.11
CA PHE A 134 -7.93 -6.84 13.32
C PHE A 134 -8.41 -8.02 14.17
N LYS A 135 -7.84 -8.21 15.37
CA LYS A 135 -8.31 -9.23 16.32
C LYS A 135 -9.73 -8.93 16.81
N ASN A 136 -10.12 -7.68 16.95
CA ASN A 136 -11.47 -7.32 17.38
C ASN A 136 -12.49 -7.47 16.25
N GLU A 137 -12.14 -7.06 15.03
CA GLU A 137 -13.02 -7.17 13.85
C GLU A 137 -13.19 -8.62 13.40
N GLN A 138 -12.14 -9.46 13.53
CA GLN A 138 -12.15 -10.86 13.11
C GLN A 138 -11.42 -11.77 14.13
N PRO A 139 -12.00 -12.04 15.31
CA PRO A 139 -11.32 -12.77 16.39
C PRO A 139 -10.88 -14.19 16.05
N SER A 140 -11.59 -14.85 15.12
CA SER A 140 -11.30 -16.22 14.70
C SER A 140 -10.28 -16.33 13.56
N CYS A 141 -9.83 -15.20 13.00
CA CYS A 141 -8.90 -15.17 11.88
C CYS A 141 -7.48 -14.89 12.37
N ASN A 142 -6.50 -15.57 11.76
CA ASN A 142 -5.11 -15.17 11.92
C ASN A 142 -4.91 -13.75 11.35
N LEU A 143 -4.04 -12.96 11.98
CA LEU A 143 -3.63 -11.67 11.42
C LEU A 143 -3.06 -11.86 10.01
N PRO A 144 -3.22 -10.89 9.10
CA PRO A 144 -2.63 -11.00 7.77
C PRO A 144 -1.09 -10.96 7.82
N ARG A 145 -0.44 -11.14 6.67
CA ARG A 145 0.99 -10.86 6.52
C ARG A 145 1.26 -9.37 6.71
N HIS A 146 2.34 -9.04 7.41
CA HIS A 146 2.73 -7.65 7.65
C HIS A 146 3.92 -7.25 6.78
N ILE A 147 3.64 -6.72 5.59
CA ILE A 147 4.65 -6.41 4.56
C ILE A 147 5.79 -5.51 5.08
N GLY A 148 5.50 -4.53 5.94
CA GLY A 148 6.52 -3.66 6.53
C GLY A 148 7.55 -4.39 7.37
N PHE A 149 7.13 -5.39 8.16
CA PHE A 149 8.06 -6.20 8.96
C PHE A 149 8.89 -7.10 8.05
N GLU A 150 8.23 -7.78 7.11
CA GLU A 150 8.90 -8.72 6.22
C GLU A 150 9.95 -8.03 5.35
N GLN A 151 9.56 -6.90 4.74
CA GLN A 151 10.39 -6.16 3.80
C GLN A 151 11.54 -5.43 4.50
N LEU A 152 11.29 -4.82 5.67
CA LEU A 152 12.35 -4.15 6.44
C LEU A 152 13.35 -5.16 7.01
N ALA A 153 12.89 -6.32 7.48
CA ALA A 153 13.78 -7.39 7.90
C ALA A 153 14.67 -7.89 6.75
N ILE A 154 14.13 -8.00 5.51
CA ILE A 154 14.93 -8.36 4.32
C ILE A 154 15.99 -7.29 4.03
N ILE A 155 15.60 -6.02 4.12
CA ILE A 155 16.50 -4.88 3.92
C ILE A 155 17.63 -4.91 4.94
N TYR A 156 17.32 -5.03 6.23
CA TYR A 156 18.33 -5.11 7.30
C TYR A 156 19.26 -6.30 7.15
N GLU A 157 18.77 -7.47 6.75
CA GLU A 157 19.63 -8.63 6.46
C GLU A 157 20.61 -8.38 5.32
N LYS A 158 20.17 -7.71 4.24
CA LYS A 158 21.04 -7.33 3.11
C LYS A 158 22.08 -6.30 3.52
N GLU A 159 21.70 -5.37 4.39
CA GLU A 159 22.58 -4.35 4.96
C GLU A 159 23.45 -4.87 6.12
N LYS A 160 23.40 -6.18 6.42
CA LYS A 160 24.13 -6.83 7.52
C LYS A 160 23.79 -6.30 8.93
N LYS A 161 22.63 -5.66 9.07
CA LYS A 161 22.01 -5.21 10.33
C LYS A 161 21.25 -6.36 10.99
N ILE A 162 22.00 -7.38 11.45
CA ILE A 162 21.41 -8.66 11.88
C ILE A 162 20.61 -8.50 13.17
N SER A 163 21.10 -7.72 14.12
CA SER A 163 20.44 -7.48 15.41
C SER A 163 19.10 -6.76 15.22
N GLU A 164 19.07 -5.73 14.38
CA GLU A 164 17.86 -4.96 14.07
C GLU A 164 16.83 -5.82 13.32
N SER A 165 17.29 -6.69 12.41
CA SER A 165 16.39 -7.64 11.73
C SER A 165 15.80 -8.67 12.71
N LEU A 166 16.59 -9.14 13.68
CA LEU A 166 16.13 -10.06 14.71
C LEU A 166 15.07 -9.41 15.60
N GLU A 167 15.30 -8.17 16.03
CA GLU A 167 14.35 -7.41 16.84
C GLU A 167 13.01 -7.24 16.12
N LEU A 168 13.03 -6.83 14.84
CA LEU A 168 11.82 -6.71 14.02
C LEU A 168 11.03 -8.02 13.93
N CYS A 169 11.72 -9.14 13.69
CA CYS A 169 11.05 -10.44 13.60
C CYS A 169 10.42 -10.85 14.94
N GLN A 170 11.08 -10.53 16.05
CA GLN A 170 10.56 -10.82 17.39
C GLN A 170 9.31 -9.98 17.71
N ILE A 171 9.29 -8.70 17.33
CA ILE A 171 8.11 -7.84 17.47
C ILE A 171 6.94 -8.42 16.65
N ALA A 172 7.18 -8.73 15.36
CA ALA A 172 6.15 -9.27 14.49
C ALA A 172 5.53 -10.57 15.03
N TYR A 173 6.38 -11.48 15.55
CA TYR A 173 5.95 -12.72 16.19
C TYR A 173 5.13 -12.46 17.45
N ASN A 174 5.60 -11.58 18.34
CA ASN A 174 4.94 -11.30 19.61
C ASN A 174 3.58 -10.60 19.42
N GLU A 175 3.43 -9.78 18.39
CA GLU A 175 2.14 -9.17 18.03
C GLU A 175 1.18 -10.16 17.35
N GLY A 176 1.70 -11.30 16.87
CA GLY A 176 0.94 -12.38 16.26
C GLY A 176 0.69 -12.22 14.77
N TRP A 177 1.50 -11.41 14.07
CA TRP A 177 1.38 -11.25 12.62
C TRP A 177 1.71 -12.57 11.91
N SER A 178 1.01 -12.89 10.82
CA SER A 178 1.32 -14.11 10.07
C SER A 178 2.68 -14.03 9.36
N GLY A 179 3.43 -15.13 9.39
CA GLY A 179 4.72 -15.27 8.71
C GLY A 179 5.59 -16.37 9.32
N ASP A 180 6.69 -16.73 8.65
CA ASP A 180 7.69 -17.71 9.13
C ASP A 180 8.66 -17.09 10.18
N TRP A 181 8.13 -16.34 11.14
CA TRP A 181 8.94 -15.55 12.07
C TRP A 181 9.85 -16.40 12.95
N GLU A 182 9.36 -17.52 13.49
CA GLU A 182 10.15 -18.41 14.35
C GLU A 182 11.39 -18.94 13.63
N LYS A 183 11.20 -19.49 12.42
CA LYS A 183 12.30 -19.99 11.57
C LYS A 183 13.30 -18.87 11.25
N ARG A 184 12.81 -17.66 10.99
CA ARG A 184 13.66 -16.50 10.67
C ARG A 184 14.47 -16.05 11.89
N ILE A 185 13.84 -15.99 13.07
CA ILE A 185 14.48 -15.68 14.36
C ILE A 185 15.59 -16.68 14.66
N GLU A 186 15.33 -17.98 14.52
CA GLU A 186 16.34 -19.04 14.74
C GLU A 186 17.54 -18.89 13.81
N LYS A 187 17.30 -18.59 12.52
CA LYS A 187 18.37 -18.36 11.54
C LYS A 187 19.19 -17.13 11.88
N LEU A 188 18.56 -16.04 12.31
CA LEU A 188 19.24 -14.78 12.65
C LEU A 188 20.07 -14.91 13.92
N LYS A 189 19.58 -15.61 14.95
CA LYS A 189 20.33 -15.88 16.20
C LYS A 189 21.63 -16.64 15.95
N LYS A 190 21.72 -17.46 14.91
CA LYS A 190 22.96 -18.18 14.53
C LYS A 190 23.99 -17.30 13.81
N ARG A 191 23.66 -16.06 13.47
CA ARG A 191 24.51 -15.12 12.71
C ARG A 191 25.00 -13.94 13.57
N ILE A 192 24.58 -13.88 14.83
CA ILE A 192 25.07 -12.97 15.88
C ILE A 192 26.20 -13.68 16.61
#